data_AF-A0A0E3RUP5-F1
#
_entry.id   AF-A0A0E3RUP5-F1
#
_cell.length_a   1.000
_cell.length_b   1.000
_cell.length_c   1.000
_cell.angle_alpha   90.00
_cell.angle_beta   90.00
_cell.angle_gamma   90.00
#
_symmetry.space_group_name_H-M   'P 1'
#
loop_
_entity.id
_entity.type
_entity.pdbx_description
1 polymer ?
#
loop_
_entity_poly.entity_id
_entity_poly.type
_entity_poly.pdbx_seq_one_letter_code
_entity_poly.pdbx_strand_id
1 'polypeptide(L)'
;MNGQWTSGYEFKDYVQYNTQSITVTDPEEAVEDNAEHSSQYFDYIWTEMYNDPQNFGSDIYVAYYTAQCVQECAKYAHGLYDYIM
;
A
#
# COMPACT_ATOMS: atom_id res chain seq x y z
N MET A 1 0.14 -17.51 -15.89
CA MET A 1 0.16 -16.28 -15.06
C MET A 1 1.57 -15.75 -15.12
N ASN A 2 1.83 -14.84 -16.06
CA ASN A 2 3.19 -14.40 -16.41
C ASN A 2 3.65 -13.31 -15.46
N GLY A 3 4.71 -13.59 -14.69
CA GLY A 3 5.87 -12.74 -14.34
C GLY A 3 5.73 -11.28 -13.87
N GLN A 4 4.62 -10.59 -14.10
CA GLN A 4 4.45 -9.16 -13.80
C GLN A 4 4.35 -8.87 -12.31
N TRP A 5 4.03 -9.87 -11.49
CA TRP A 5 4.13 -9.79 -10.02
C TRP A 5 5.58 -9.72 -9.54
N THR A 6 6.49 -10.36 -10.26
CA THR A 6 7.89 -10.55 -9.83
C THR A 6 8.80 -9.47 -10.42
N SER A 7 8.46 -8.91 -11.58
CA SER A 7 9.19 -7.82 -12.23
C SER A 7 8.42 -6.50 -12.28
N GLY A 8 7.32 -6.38 -11.52
CA GLY A 8 6.39 -5.25 -11.56
C GLY A 8 6.99 -3.94 -11.01
N TYR A 9 6.13 -3.08 -10.47
CA TYR A 9 6.59 -1.84 -9.83
C TYR A 9 7.48 -2.14 -8.62
N GLU A 10 8.56 -1.36 -8.46
CA GLU A 10 9.53 -1.47 -7.36
C GLU A 10 8.93 -1.01 -6.01
N PHE A 11 7.78 -1.56 -5.60
CA PHE A 11 7.06 -1.21 -4.38
C PHE A 11 7.91 -1.36 -3.11
N LYS A 12 8.94 -2.21 -3.17
CA LYS A 12 9.95 -2.35 -2.12
C LYS A 12 10.57 -1.02 -1.72
N ASP A 13 10.81 -0.11 -2.67
CA ASP A 13 11.46 1.18 -2.40
C ASP A 13 10.56 2.10 -1.57
N TYR A 14 9.23 1.99 -1.73
CA TYR A 14 8.24 2.73 -0.94
C TYR A 14 8.13 2.23 0.50
N VAL A 15 8.73 1.08 0.82
CA VAL A 15 8.85 0.57 2.19
C VAL A 15 10.26 0.83 2.72
N GLN A 16 11.29 0.39 2.00
CA GLN A 16 12.68 0.42 2.46
C GLN A 16 13.19 1.84 2.74
N TYR A 17 12.79 2.82 1.92
CA TYR A 17 13.25 4.21 2.08
C TYR A 17 12.23 5.10 2.79
N ASN A 18 11.11 4.53 3.27
CA ASN A 18 10.11 5.28 3.99
C ASN A 18 10.49 5.35 5.47
N THR A 19 11.17 6.43 5.85
CA THR A 19 11.58 6.66 7.24
C THR A 19 10.51 7.35 8.08
N GLN A 20 9.29 7.51 7.54
CA GLN A 20 8.20 8.16 8.27
C GLN A 20 7.47 7.13 9.13
N SER A 21 6.94 7.61 10.26
CA SER A 21 6.17 6.86 11.24
C SER A 21 5.01 7.74 11.68
N ILE A 22 3.83 7.14 11.88
CA ILE A 22 2.72 7.84 12.55
C ILE A 22 2.91 7.75 14.07
N THR A 23 2.33 8.69 14.80
CA THR A 23 2.23 8.54 16.26
C THR A 23 0.98 7.70 16.56
N VAL A 24 1.16 6.52 17.15
CA VAL A 24 0.06 5.67 17.58
C VAL A 24 -0.22 5.92 19.05
N THR A 25 -1.46 6.28 19.38
CA THR A 25 -1.96 6.35 20.76
C THR A 25 -2.99 5.25 21.04
N ASP A 26 -3.72 4.87 20.01
CA ASP A 26 -4.66 3.75 19.99
C ASP A 26 -4.36 2.86 18.77
N PRO A 27 -3.91 1.61 18.98
CA PRO A 27 -3.65 0.67 17.90
C PRO A 27 -4.89 0.28 17.08
N GLU A 28 -6.09 0.28 17.68
CA GLU A 28 -7.33 -0.07 16.97
C GLU A 28 -7.65 1.00 15.93
N GLU A 29 -7.71 2.26 16.38
CA GLU A 29 -7.93 3.43 15.52
C GLU A 29 -6.85 3.52 14.42
N ALA A 30 -5.59 3.29 14.76
CA ALA A 30 -4.52 3.30 13.77
C ALA A 30 -4.72 2.24 12.67
N VAL A 31 -5.16 1.03 13.02
CA VAL A 31 -5.41 -0.01 12.02
C VAL A 31 -6.66 0.32 11.18
N GLU A 32 -7.71 0.87 11.80
CA GLU A 32 -8.90 1.33 11.10
C GLU A 32 -8.59 2.45 10.09
N ASP A 33 -7.82 3.47 10.49
CA ASP A 33 -7.42 4.58 9.61
C ASP A 33 -6.61 4.09 8.40
N ASN A 34 -5.67 3.16 8.61
CA ASN A 34 -4.91 2.57 7.50
C ASN A 34 -5.81 1.77 6.54
N ALA A 35 -6.80 1.06 7.09
CA ALA A 35 -7.79 0.33 6.31
C ALA A 35 -8.68 1.31 5.52
N GLU A 36 -9.15 2.39 6.13
CA GLU A 36 -9.93 3.43 5.46
C GLU A 36 -9.13 4.07 4.32
N HIS A 37 -7.87 4.45 4.59
CA HIS A 37 -6.97 4.98 3.57
C HIS A 37 -6.80 4.02 2.39
N SER A 38 -6.59 2.73 2.64
CA SER A 38 -6.41 1.74 1.57
C SER A 38 -7.73 1.44 0.83
N SER A 39 -8.87 1.52 1.53
CA SER A 39 -10.19 1.21 0.98
C SER A 39 -10.60 2.16 -0.14
N GLN A 40 -10.20 3.43 -0.07
CA GLN A 40 -10.54 4.43 -1.09
C GLN A 40 -10.01 4.08 -2.49
N TYR A 41 -8.96 3.25 -2.56
CA TYR A 41 -8.33 2.81 -3.80
C TYR A 41 -8.74 1.39 -4.21
N PHE A 42 -9.44 0.66 -3.34
CA PHE A 42 -9.71 -0.77 -3.51
C PHE A 42 -10.45 -1.06 -4.81
N ASP A 43 -11.58 -0.41 -5.06
CA ASP A 43 -12.42 -0.71 -6.23
C ASP A 43 -11.68 -0.53 -7.55
N TYR A 44 -10.86 0.51 -7.66
CA TYR A 44 -10.08 0.79 -8.86
C TYR A 44 -8.97 -0.26 -9.06
N ILE A 45 -8.14 -0.47 -8.03
CA ILE A 45 -7.04 -1.46 -8.09
C ILE A 45 -7.61 -2.84 -8.38
N TRP A 46 -8.69 -3.23 -7.69
CA TRP A 46 -9.33 -4.52 -7.88
C TRP A 46 -9.89 -4.68 -9.29
N THR A 47 -10.62 -3.68 -9.79
CA THR A 47 -11.20 -3.71 -11.13
C THR A 47 -10.12 -3.87 -12.19
N GLU A 48 -9.07 -3.06 -12.13
CA GLU A 48 -7.97 -3.14 -13.09
C GLU A 48 -7.22 -4.46 -12.97
N MET A 49 -6.91 -4.94 -11.77
CA MET A 49 -6.17 -6.20 -11.61
C MET A 49 -7.00 -7.45 -11.96
N TYR A 50 -8.30 -7.45 -11.68
CA TYR A 50 -9.16 -8.62 -11.85
C TYR A 50 -9.82 -8.67 -13.23
N ASN A 51 -10.36 -7.54 -13.70
CA ASN A 51 -11.08 -7.48 -14.97
C ASN A 51 -10.15 -7.19 -16.16
N ASP A 52 -9.04 -6.48 -15.95
CA ASP A 52 -8.04 -6.22 -16.99
C ASP A 52 -6.60 -6.44 -16.50
N PRO A 53 -6.24 -7.69 -16.12
CA PRO A 53 -4.93 -8.01 -15.55
C PRO A 53 -3.74 -7.64 -16.44
N GLN A 54 -3.96 -7.34 -17.72
CA GLN A 54 -2.93 -6.87 -18.63
C GLN A 54 -2.49 -5.43 -18.32
N ASN A 55 -3.36 -4.64 -17.68
CA ASN A 55 -3.07 -3.28 -17.25
C ASN A 55 -2.16 -3.22 -16.02
N PHE A 56 -2.00 -4.34 -15.31
CA PHE A 56 -1.06 -4.43 -14.20
C PHE A 56 0.39 -4.29 -14.70
N GLY A 57 1.02 -3.16 -14.38
CA GLY A 57 2.37 -2.82 -14.87
C GLY A 57 2.39 -1.81 -16.02
N SER A 58 1.24 -1.49 -16.63
CA SER A 58 1.13 -0.46 -17.67
C SER A 58 0.23 0.71 -17.30
N ASP A 59 -0.76 0.50 -16.44
CA ASP A 59 -1.60 1.58 -15.91
C ASP A 59 -0.88 2.31 -14.76
N ILE A 60 -0.58 3.58 -15.00
CA ILE A 60 0.14 4.44 -14.05
C ILE A 60 -0.67 4.72 -12.77
N TYR A 61 -2.00 4.72 -12.83
CA TYR A 61 -2.85 4.94 -11.67
C TYR A 61 -2.93 3.71 -10.79
N VAL A 62 -2.96 2.50 -11.37
CA VAL A 62 -2.85 1.26 -10.58
C VAL A 62 -1.54 1.25 -9.81
N ALA A 63 -0.43 1.63 -10.47
CA ALA A 63 0.87 1.77 -9.84
C ALA A 63 0.84 2.79 -8.70
N TYR A 64 0.33 3.98 -8.99
CA TYR A 64 0.33 5.11 -8.07
C TYR A 64 -0.52 4.83 -6.83
N TYR A 65 -1.76 4.35 -7.00
CA TYR A 65 -2.65 4.04 -5.88
C TYR A 65 -2.13 2.86 -5.05
N THR A 66 -1.57 1.83 -5.69
CA THR A 66 -0.91 0.75 -4.96
C THR A 66 0.28 1.27 -4.15
N ALA A 67 1.08 2.18 -4.72
CA ALA A 67 2.19 2.80 -4.01
C ALA A 67 1.73 3.64 -2.81
N GLN A 68 0.59 4.36 -2.92
CA GLN A 68 0.00 5.06 -1.77
C GLN A 68 -0.35 4.08 -0.64
N CYS A 69 -1.07 2.99 -0.94
CA CYS A 69 -1.42 1.98 0.06
C CYS A 69 -0.15 1.40 0.74
N VAL A 70 0.86 1.03 -0.06
CA VAL A 70 2.11 0.43 0.46
C VAL A 70 2.87 1.42 1.33
N GLN A 71 3.00 2.67 0.87
CA GLN A 71 3.71 3.71 1.60
C GLN A 71 3.00 4.03 2.92
N GLU A 72 1.67 4.14 2.90
CA GLU A 72 0.91 4.44 4.12
C GLU A 72 0.98 3.26 5.10
N CYS A 73 0.75 2.02 4.64
CA CYS A 73 0.92 0.82 5.46
C CYS A 73 2.28 0.77 6.16
N ALA A 74 3.37 1.15 5.47
CA ALA A 74 4.71 1.18 6.06
C ALA A 74 4.82 2.18 7.23
N LYS A 75 4.20 3.37 7.11
CA LYS A 75 4.17 4.36 8.20
C LYS A 75 3.41 3.86 9.42
N TYR A 76 2.26 3.22 9.19
CA TYR A 76 1.45 2.63 10.25
C TYR A 76 2.16 1.46 10.92
N ALA A 77 2.85 0.60 10.15
CA ALA A 77 3.67 -0.47 10.69
C ALA A 77 4.82 0.04 11.58
N HIS A 78 5.50 1.12 11.16
CA HIS A 78 6.51 1.78 12.00
C HIS A 78 5.91 2.36 13.28
N GLY A 79 4.78 3.06 13.18
CA GLY A 79 4.11 3.64 14.35
C GLY A 79 3.65 2.60 15.37
N LEU A 80 3.11 1.48 14.89
CA LEU A 80 2.72 0.35 15.74
C LEU A 80 3.94 -0.31 16.40
N TYR A 81 5.06 -0.43 15.69
CA TYR A 81 6.32 -0.90 16.27
C TYR A 81 6.81 0.05 17.38
N ASP A 82 6.83 1.35 17.10
CA ASP A 82 7.26 2.38 18.06
C ASP A 82 6.36 2.44 19.31
N TYR A 83 5.07 2.10 19.19
CA TYR A 83 4.13 2.06 20.32
C TYR A 83 4.36 0.88 21.28
N ILE A 84 4.80 -0.27 20.77
CA ILE A 84 4.96 -1.51 21.56
C ILE A 84 6.35 -1.55 22.24
N MET A 85 7.33 -0.85 21.71
CA MET A 85 8.72 -0.82 22.18
C MET A 85 8.96 0.20 23.29
#